data_AF-A0A1G9RJY2-F1
#
_entry.id   AF-A0A1G9RJY2-F1
#
_cell.length_a   1.000
_cell.length_b   1.000
_cell.length_c   1.000
_cell.angle_alpha   90.00
_cell.angle_beta   90.00
_cell.angle_gamma   90.00
#
_symmetry.space_group_name_H-M   'P 1'
#
loop_
_entity.id
_entity.type
_entity.pdbx_description
1 polymer ?
#
loop_
_entity_poly.entity_id
_entity_poly.type
_entity_poly.pdbx_seq_one_letter_code
_entity_poly.pdbx_strand_id
1 'polypeptide(L)' 'MNDLVLTVDEAAERLRVSRWTLYNLIRSNQLQTIKIGRRRLVPATALADCIKTLVEVA' A
#
# COMPACT_ATOMS: atom_id res chain seq x y z
N MET A 1 2.18 -2.35 -18.01
CA MET A 1 2.87 -3.46 -17.31
C MET A 1 2.11 -3.68 -16.01
N ASN A 2 1.68 -4.92 -15.70
CA ASN A 2 0.99 -5.19 -14.44
C ASN A 2 2.03 -5.61 -13.40
N ASP A 3 2.59 -4.63 -12.69
CA ASP A 3 3.65 -4.90 -11.71
C ASP A 3 3.06 -5.67 -10.53
N LEU A 4 3.68 -6.81 -10.19
CA LEU A 4 3.24 -7.66 -9.08
C LEU A 4 3.41 -6.97 -7.73
N VAL A 5 4.43 -6.14 -7.61
CA VAL A 5 4.83 -5.42 -6.40
C VAL A 5 5.25 -4.00 -6.75
N LEU A 6 5.04 -3.10 -5.80
CA LEU A 6 5.33 -1.68 -5.89
C LEU A 6 6.23 -1.29 -4.72
N THR A 7 7.03 -0.26 -4.94
CA THR A 7 7.68 0.44 -3.85
C THR A 7 6.67 1.25 -3.04
N VAL A 8 7.08 1.69 -1.85
CA VAL A 8 6.27 2.60 -1.01
C VAL A 8 5.92 3.88 -1.77
N ASP A 9 6.87 4.42 -2.53
CA ASP A 9 6.65 5.67 -3.26
C ASP A 9 5.66 5.47 -4.43
N GLU A 10 5.82 4.42 -5.22
CA GLU A 10 4.87 4.07 -6.29
C GLU A 10 3.46 3.78 -5.75
N ALA A 11 3.36 3.11 -4.59
CA ALA A 11 2.08 2.86 -3.94
C ALA A 11 1.40 4.15 -3.49
N ALA A 12 2.17 5.10 -2.96
CA ALA A 12 1.68 6.41 -2.53
C ALA A 12 1.19 7.24 -3.73
N GLU A 13 1.93 7.22 -4.84
CA GLU A 13 1.52 7.86 -6.10
C GLU A 13 0.23 7.25 -6.67
N ARG A 14 0.11 5.91 -6.69
CA ARG A 14 -1.09 5.23 -7.19
C ARG A 14 -2.33 5.53 -6.34
N LEU A 15 -2.19 5.60 -5.02
CA LEU A 15 -3.28 5.99 -4.11
C LEU A 15 -3.51 7.50 -4.05
N ARG A 16 -2.65 8.32 -4.69
CA ARG A 16 -2.67 9.79 -4.62
C ARG A 16 -2.63 10.33 -3.19
N VAL A 17 -1.82 9.71 -2.34
CA VAL A 17 -1.65 10.11 -0.94
C VAL A 17 -0.18 10.43 -0.63
N SER A 18 0.04 11.15 0.47
CA SER A 18 1.40 11.39 0.94
C SER A 18 2.06 10.08 1.42
N ARG A 19 3.40 10.02 1.38
CA ARG A 19 4.16 8.91 1.98
C ARG A 19 3.80 8.71 3.45
N TRP A 20 3.54 9.79 4.17
CA TRP A 20 3.14 9.75 5.57
C TRP A 20 1.80 9.02 5.75
N THR A 21 0.80 9.33 4.92
CA THR A 21 -0.49 8.64 4.92
C THR A 21 -0.32 7.16 4.60
N LEU A 22 0.51 6.82 3.61
CA LEU A 22 0.79 5.42 3.30
C LEU A 22 1.46 4.69 4.47
N TYR A 23 2.45 5.31 5.12
CA TYR A 23 3.07 4.73 6.32
C TYR A 23 2.07 4.56 7.47
N ASN A 24 1.10 5.45 7.62
CA ASN A 24 0.02 5.28 8.58
C ASN A 24 -0.85 4.07 8.25
N LEU A 25 -1.22 3.87 6.98
CA LEU A 25 -1.97 2.68 6.55
C LEU A 25 -1.20 1.38 6.81
N ILE A 26 0.13 1.39 6.62
CA ILE A 26 0.99 0.25 6.95
C ILE A 26 1.02 0.04 8.47
N ARG A 27 1.15 1.12 9.25
CA ARG A 27 1.24 1.07 10.72
C ARG A 27 -0.09 0.67 11.37
N SER A 28 -1.22 1.05 10.79
CA SER A 28 -2.57 0.65 11.19
C SER A 28 -2.96 -0.74 10.68
N ASN A 29 -2.06 -1.43 9.97
CA ASN A 29 -2.28 -2.74 9.37
C ASN A 29 -3.41 -2.78 8.32
N GLN A 30 -3.80 -1.61 7.79
CA GLN A 30 -4.81 -1.46 6.73
C GLN A 30 -4.21 -1.65 5.33
N LEU A 31 -2.88 -1.58 5.19
CA LEU A 31 -2.16 -1.88 3.95
C LEU A 31 -1.18 -3.03 4.16
N GLN A 32 -1.41 -4.13 3.44
CA GLN A 32 -0.53 -5.30 3.46
C GLN A 32 0.76 -5.01 2.70
N THR A 33 1.89 -5.39 3.29
CA THR A 33 3.21 -5.17 2.70
C THR A 33 4.12 -6.37 2.90
N ILE A 34 5.01 -6.59 1.95
CA ILE A 34 5.99 -7.67 1.97
C ILE A 34 7.37 -7.07 2.25
N LYS A 35 8.11 -7.66 3.18
CA LYS A 35 9.49 -7.27 3.45
C LYS A 35 10.43 -8.25 2.73
N ILE A 36 11.22 -7.73 1.78
CA ILE A 36 12.26 -8.49 1.08
C ILE A 36 13.61 -7.89 1.47
N GLY A 37 14.31 -8.58 2.38
CA GLY A 37 15.56 -8.08 2.97
C GLY A 37 15.36 -6.74 3.69
N ARG A 38 16.02 -5.69 3.20
CA ARG A 38 15.92 -4.32 3.74
C ARG A 38 14.77 -3.51 3.13
N ARG A 39 14.18 -3.97 2.02
CA ARG A 39 13.14 -3.23 1.29
C ARG A 39 11.76 -3.71 1.71
N ARG A 40 10.82 -2.76 1.82
CA ARG A 40 9.40 -3.02 1.95
C ARG A 40 8.73 -2.74 0.60
N LEU A 41 7.95 -3.70 0.14
CA LEU A 41 7.20 -3.63 -1.10
C LEU A 41 5.71 -3.81 -0.80
N VAL A 42 4.88 -3.21 -1.65
CA VAL A 42 3.42 -3.24 -1.58
C VAL A 42 2.92 -4.09 -2.75
N PRO A 43 2.28 -5.24 -2.52
CA PRO A 43 1.65 -5.99 -3.59
C PRO A 43 0.59 -5.14 -4.29
N ALA A 44 0.48 -5.22 -5.62
CA ALA A 44 -0.54 -4.47 -6.34
C ALA A 44 -1.97 -4.86 -5.91
N THR A 45 -2.19 -6.13 -5.56
CA THR A 45 -3.46 -6.63 -5.01
C THR A 45 -3.79 -6.00 -3.65
N ALA A 46 -2.79 -5.78 -2.81
CA ALA A 46 -2.97 -5.18 -1.49
C ALA A 46 -3.48 -3.73 -1.57
N LEU A 47 -3.20 -3.00 -2.64
CA LEU A 47 -3.77 -1.67 -2.86
C LEU A 47 -5.29 -1.74 -3.09
N ALA A 48 -5.74 -2.68 -3.93
CA ALA A 48 -7.16 -2.87 -4.20
C ALA A 48 -7.92 -3.29 -2.94
N ASP A 49 -7.34 -4.20 -2.16
CA ASP A 49 -7.92 -4.63 -0.88
C ASP A 49 -7.94 -3.51 0.15
N CYS A 50 -6.89 -2.69 0.20
CA CYS A 50 -6.85 -1.49 1.07
C CYS A 50 -8.00 -0.53 0.75
N ILE A 51 -8.27 -0.26 -0.53
CA ILE A 51 -9.39 0.59 -0.95
C ILE A 51 -10.72 0.00 -0.49
N LYS A 52 -10.93 -1.32 -0.65
CA LYS A 52 -12.16 -1.97 -0.18
C LYS A 52 -12.36 -1.79 1.33
N THR A 53 -11.32 -2.06 2.11
CA THR A 53 -11.35 -1.87 3.57
C THR A 53 -11.65 -0.42 3.96
N LEU A 54 -11.10 0.56 3.24
CA LEU A 54 -11.36 1.98 3.51
C LEU A 54 -12.79 2.41 3.15
N VAL A 55 -13.38 1.81 2.11
CA VAL A 55 -14.78 2.06 1.73
C VAL A 55 -15.76 1.43 2.72
N GLU A 56 -15.46 0.23 3.26
CA GLU A 56 -16.34 -0.46 4.22
C GLU A 56 -16.40 0.21 5.60
N VAL A 57 -15.38 1.01 5.95
CA VAL A 57 -15.29 1.71 7.25
C VAL A 57 -15.92 3.11 7.20
N ALA A 58 -16.26 3.62 6.01
CA ALA A 58 -16.85 4.94 5.79
C ALA A 58 -18.39 4.88 5.76
#